data_AF-A0AA39XRW3-F1
#
_entry.id   AF-A0AA39XRW3-F1
#
_cell.length_a   1.000
_cell.length_b   1.000
_cell.length_c   1.000
_cell.angle_alpha   90.00
_cell.angle_beta   90.00
_cell.angle_gamma   90.00
#
_symmetry.space_group_name_H-M   'P 1'
#
loop_
_entity.id
_entity.type
_entity.pdbx_description
1 polymer ?
#
loop_
_entity_poly.entity_id
_entity_poly.type
_entity_poly.pdbx_seq_one_letter_code
_entity_poly.pdbx_strand_id
1 'polypeptide(L)'
;MPPKRGASASGSSTAKRARPNPPQGGEGDASEDEDSVDLTKIASLFDMNTSKKKSGFCVGFHRRFGTLTQDEFDDMLRLPDDPQWTDEMQANLMATWEGEDAMRQCLETEKTGNVKDQVTLWKEFCQFFRRVPTDLIGVDYFLARVPEAASRNNPQAMKRVACGTETPVWASTFCQALRDILLHPLWEDSIGTLAMVLQFAVIVRTNDKRTWPLVNKCGTKFVDRLIDEIKKEARLEPTARRSIEYMCKDANRRGGDEKKCQFYRLFMRICRAQSVDRVPILEGSFLDKPYCVKTEDLKVIGDALESLGSYEKPAMMGLDFIHDVTTFSRNEAAPPAVAAFIPDVLPKVVLRERRKRQLKLLSMPADEDNRSLQSSPEPEQARQPQAPGDRRQQAVEPVPGPSGAPAPEPNDNVQLLQLVRDIKRELDAMKESQGRIEESQVQISADVGQALQDLAAKLPAANDQFGGGYDGDDFANDFPSPGNDLAGPGNDLAGPGNDLAGPGNSPEPGNNISMGDHGNDADGLNAHQTMQVHQAMKEFVLTRAREWQKARGPRRHIREWIY
;
A
#
# COMPACT_ATOMS: atom_id res chain seq x y z
N MET A 1 11.73 -8.32 68.21
CA MET A 1 10.58 -9.12 68.66
C MET A 1 10.22 -10.13 67.57
N PRO A 2 9.78 -11.36 67.94
CA PRO A 2 9.81 -12.61 67.15
C PRO A 2 8.49 -12.84 66.36
N PRO A 3 8.15 -14.03 65.79
CA PRO A 3 8.83 -15.35 65.70
C PRO A 3 8.92 -15.92 64.25
N LYS A 4 9.80 -16.88 63.89
CA LYS A 4 10.07 -18.28 64.31
C LYS A 4 8.98 -19.33 63.97
N ARG A 5 9.38 -20.24 63.06
CA ARG A 5 9.09 -21.69 62.92
C ARG A 5 7.67 -22.17 62.53
N GLY A 6 7.66 -23.06 61.54
CA GLY A 6 6.61 -24.05 61.32
C GLY A 6 7.00 -25.02 60.21
N ALA A 7 7.61 -26.14 60.58
CA ALA A 7 7.85 -27.30 59.71
C ALA A 7 6.73 -28.32 59.89
N SER A 8 6.21 -28.86 58.78
CA SER A 8 5.38 -30.06 58.66
C SER A 8 4.98 -30.20 57.19
N ALA A 9 4.71 -31.34 56.58
CA ALA A 9 4.98 -32.74 56.86
C ALA A 9 4.72 -33.46 55.51
N SER A 10 5.49 -34.52 55.25
CA SER A 10 5.31 -35.43 54.13
C SER A 10 3.97 -36.17 54.20
N GLY A 11 3.21 -36.19 53.11
CA GLY A 11 2.02 -37.02 52.92
C GLY A 11 1.99 -37.62 51.52
N SER A 12 2.57 -38.81 51.37
CA SER A 12 2.42 -39.69 50.22
C SER A 12 1.03 -40.32 50.23
N SER A 13 0.27 -40.17 49.13
CA SER A 13 -0.98 -40.89 48.90
C SER A 13 -1.08 -41.32 47.44
N THR A 14 -0.75 -42.59 47.20
CA THR A 14 -0.97 -43.35 45.98
C THR A 14 -2.45 -43.75 45.86
N ALA A 15 -3.22 -43.03 45.04
CA ALA A 15 -4.59 -43.40 44.68
C ALA A 15 -4.64 -44.06 43.29
N LYS A 16 -4.84 -45.38 43.31
CA LYS A 16 -5.19 -46.25 42.17
C LYS A 16 -6.46 -45.72 41.50
N ARG A 17 -6.38 -45.22 40.27
CA ARG A 17 -7.56 -44.82 39.48
C ARG A 17 -8.04 -46.01 38.65
N ALA A 18 -9.21 -46.54 39.02
CA ALA A 18 -9.93 -47.58 38.31
C ALA A 18 -10.39 -47.07 36.92
N ARG A 19 -10.29 -47.93 35.91
CA ARG A 19 -10.83 -47.72 34.57
C ARG A 19 -12.36 -47.89 34.62
N PRO A 20 -13.16 -46.97 34.07
CA PRO A 20 -14.58 -47.21 33.87
C PRO A 20 -14.80 -48.08 32.61
N ASN A 21 -15.73 -49.03 32.73
CA ASN A 21 -16.21 -49.88 31.65
C ASN A 21 -16.89 -49.05 30.53
N PRO A 22 -16.84 -49.52 29.26
CA PRO A 22 -17.58 -48.90 28.17
C PRO A 22 -19.08 -49.20 28.32
N PRO A 23 -19.97 -48.22 28.04
CA PRO A 23 -21.41 -48.47 28.00
C PRO A 23 -21.77 -49.27 26.74
N GLN A 24 -22.57 -50.31 26.97
CA GLN A 24 -23.23 -51.12 25.95
C GLN A 24 -24.25 -50.29 25.16
N GLY A 25 -24.39 -50.64 23.89
CA GLY A 25 -25.20 -49.94 22.91
C GLY A 25 -26.69 -49.88 23.24
N GLY A 26 -27.27 -48.73 22.92
CA GLY A 26 -28.69 -48.58 22.65
C GLY A 26 -28.84 -48.13 21.20
N GLU A 27 -29.48 -48.97 20.39
CA GLU A 27 -30.01 -48.60 19.08
C GLU A 27 -31.13 -47.58 19.31
N GLY A 28 -30.83 -46.31 19.05
CA GLY A 28 -31.78 -45.21 19.05
C GLY A 28 -31.89 -44.69 17.62
N ASP A 29 -33.08 -44.88 17.05
CA ASP A 29 -33.52 -44.40 15.75
C ASP A 29 -33.19 -42.90 15.58
N ALA A 30 -32.26 -42.60 14.70
CA ALA A 30 -31.84 -41.24 14.39
C ALA A 30 -32.78 -40.67 13.32
N SER A 31 -33.83 -39.98 13.76
CA SER A 31 -34.54 -39.03 12.91
C SER A 31 -33.56 -37.91 12.53
N GLU A 32 -33.10 -37.94 11.28
CA GLU A 32 -32.38 -36.85 10.62
C GLU A 32 -33.32 -35.67 10.39
N ASP A 33 -33.68 -34.96 11.48
CA ASP A 33 -34.17 -33.60 11.36
C ASP A 33 -32.96 -32.70 11.15
N GLU A 34 -32.76 -32.35 9.87
CA GLU A 34 -31.78 -31.37 9.42
C GLU A 34 -31.91 -30.07 10.23
N ASP A 35 -30.91 -29.80 11.08
CA ASP A 35 -30.55 -28.43 11.48
C ASP A 35 -30.07 -27.67 10.23
N SER A 36 -31.01 -27.36 9.34
CA SER A 36 -30.84 -26.44 8.24
C SER A 36 -30.56 -25.08 8.86
N VAL A 37 -29.27 -24.77 9.00
CA VAL A 37 -28.81 -23.44 9.35
C VAL A 37 -29.40 -22.51 8.31
N ASP A 38 -30.39 -21.72 8.73
CA ASP A 38 -31.10 -20.74 7.92
C ASP A 38 -30.09 -19.69 7.43
N LEU A 39 -29.46 -20.00 6.28
CA LEU A 39 -28.46 -19.15 5.62
C LEU A 39 -29.05 -17.79 5.24
N THR A 40 -30.37 -17.67 5.15
CA THR A 40 -31.11 -16.41 4.97
C THR A 40 -31.13 -15.55 6.23
N LYS A 41 -31.23 -16.12 7.43
CA LYS A 41 -31.00 -15.38 8.70
C LYS A 41 -29.55 -14.93 8.87
N ILE A 42 -28.59 -15.76 8.45
CA ILE A 42 -27.18 -15.37 8.44
C ILE A 42 -26.96 -14.25 7.40
N ALA A 43 -27.48 -14.38 6.18
CA ALA A 43 -27.38 -13.36 5.15
C ALA A 43 -28.04 -12.03 5.53
N SER A 44 -29.18 -12.03 6.23
CA SER A 44 -29.85 -10.81 6.73
C SER A 44 -29.14 -10.15 7.93
N LEU A 45 -28.41 -10.92 8.74
CA LEU A 45 -27.45 -10.35 9.70
C LEU A 45 -26.32 -9.62 8.95
N PHE A 46 -25.87 -10.18 7.82
CA PHE A 46 -24.86 -9.60 6.94
C PHE A 46 -25.40 -8.56 5.94
N ASP A 47 -26.71 -8.35 5.86
CA ASP A 47 -27.29 -7.22 5.12
C ASP A 47 -27.08 -5.93 5.95
N MET A 48 -25.81 -5.53 5.97
CA MET A 48 -25.29 -4.34 6.62
C MET A 48 -25.58 -3.07 5.79
N ASN A 49 -26.18 -3.21 4.62
CA ASN A 49 -26.54 -2.09 3.76
C ASN A 49 -27.82 -1.36 4.17
N THR A 50 -28.54 -1.86 5.18
CA THR A 50 -29.69 -1.15 5.72
C THR A 50 -29.27 0.18 6.35
N SER A 51 -29.87 1.28 5.89
CA SER A 51 -29.60 2.66 6.35
C SER A 51 -29.59 2.80 7.88
N LYS A 52 -30.43 2.04 8.60
CA LYS A 52 -30.48 2.00 10.07
C LYS A 52 -29.18 1.49 10.71
N LYS A 53 -28.57 0.44 10.16
CA LYS A 53 -27.30 -0.10 10.69
C LYS A 53 -26.15 0.89 10.41
N LYS A 54 -26.09 1.47 9.20
CA LYS A 54 -25.11 2.52 8.85
C LYS A 54 -25.22 3.70 9.82
N SER A 55 -26.44 4.18 10.12
CA SER A 55 -26.68 5.24 11.11
C SER A 55 -26.16 4.91 12.51
N GLY A 56 -26.44 3.70 13.03
CA GLY A 56 -25.93 3.27 14.32
C GLY A 56 -24.40 3.22 14.38
N PHE A 57 -23.76 2.77 13.29
CA PHE A 57 -22.31 2.79 13.16
C PHE A 57 -21.74 4.21 13.09
N CYS A 58 -22.39 5.11 12.36
CA CYS A 58 -21.98 6.51 12.29
C CYS A 58 -22.03 7.18 13.67
N VAL A 59 -23.07 6.89 14.47
CA VAL A 59 -23.16 7.36 15.86
C VAL A 59 -22.04 6.78 16.72
N GLY A 60 -21.74 5.49 16.58
CA GLY A 60 -20.63 4.85 17.27
C GLY A 60 -19.26 5.43 16.88
N PHE A 61 -19.07 5.72 15.59
CA PHE A 61 -17.87 6.34 15.04
C PHE A 61 -17.68 7.76 15.61
N HIS A 62 -18.70 8.60 15.55
CA HIS A 62 -18.65 9.95 16.13
C HIS A 62 -18.47 9.92 17.65
N ARG A 63 -19.08 8.95 18.34
CA ARG A 63 -18.87 8.79 19.78
C ARG A 63 -17.43 8.43 20.11
N ARG A 64 -16.79 7.58 19.30
CA ARG A 64 -15.41 7.14 19.52
C ARG A 64 -14.41 8.23 19.17
N PHE A 65 -14.56 8.86 18.00
CA PHE A 65 -13.55 9.77 17.47
C PHE A 65 -13.87 11.26 17.67
N GLY A 66 -15.11 11.63 18.03
CA GLY A 66 -15.56 13.01 18.11
C GLY A 66 -15.64 13.69 16.73
N THR A 67 -15.98 14.98 16.70
CA THR A 67 -15.81 15.81 15.50
C THR A 67 -14.50 16.58 15.58
N LEU A 68 -13.73 16.61 14.50
CA LEU A 68 -12.53 17.43 14.41
C LEU A 68 -12.89 18.91 14.28
N THR A 69 -12.44 19.73 15.24
CA THR A 69 -12.61 21.18 15.19
C THR A 69 -11.50 21.85 14.38
N GLN A 70 -11.74 23.10 13.94
CA GLN A 70 -10.72 23.88 13.23
C GLN A 70 -9.50 24.16 14.11
N ASP A 71 -9.71 24.49 15.40
CA ASP A 71 -8.60 24.75 16.34
C ASP A 71 -7.75 23.50 16.55
N GLU A 72 -8.36 22.32 16.72
CA GLU A 72 -7.63 21.05 16.79
C GLU A 72 -6.84 20.78 15.50
N PHE A 73 -7.41 21.12 14.35
CA PHE A 73 -6.72 20.98 13.06
C PHE A 73 -5.53 21.93 12.92
N ASP A 74 -5.70 23.20 13.31
CA ASP A 74 -4.62 24.17 13.32
C ASP A 74 -3.52 23.78 14.33
N ASP A 75 -3.89 23.24 15.49
CA ASP A 75 -2.94 22.69 16.47
C ASP A 75 -2.13 21.52 15.92
N MET A 76 -2.71 20.67 15.07
CA MET A 76 -1.97 19.61 14.37
C MET A 76 -0.95 20.17 13.36
N LEU A 77 -1.27 21.30 12.74
CA LEU A 77 -0.40 22.01 11.81
C LEU A 77 0.65 22.87 12.52
N ARG A 78 0.43 23.23 13.79
CA ARG A 78 1.41 23.95 14.59
C ARG A 78 2.67 23.11 14.73
N LEU A 79 3.78 23.82 14.65
CA LEU A 79 5.10 23.28 14.88
C LEU A 79 5.31 23.09 16.37
N PRO A 80 5.85 21.95 16.84
CA PRO A 80 6.27 21.82 18.23
C PRO A 80 7.26 22.92 18.58
N ASP A 81 7.08 23.56 19.73
CA ASP A 81 8.08 24.47 20.28
C ASP A 81 9.30 23.65 20.70
N ASP A 82 10.39 23.79 19.95
CA ASP A 82 11.64 23.09 20.19
C ASP A 82 12.67 24.13 20.64
N PRO A 83 13.28 24.00 21.83
CA PRO A 83 14.29 24.94 22.32
C PRO A 83 15.51 25.09 21.41
N GLN A 84 15.80 24.09 20.56
CA GLN A 84 16.90 24.14 19.61
C GLN A 84 16.54 24.92 18.34
N TRP A 85 15.26 25.25 18.13
CA TRP A 85 14.80 26.00 16.97
C TRP A 85 14.89 27.51 17.21
N THR A 86 15.90 28.15 16.61
CA THR A 86 16.13 29.58 16.76
C THR A 86 15.31 30.42 15.77
N ASP A 87 15.09 31.69 16.09
CA ASP A 87 14.46 32.65 15.18
C ASP A 87 15.25 32.79 13.86
N GLU A 88 16.57 32.63 13.90
CA GLU A 88 17.42 32.63 12.70
C GLU A 88 17.12 31.43 11.79
N MET A 89 16.95 30.23 12.36
CA MET A 89 16.55 29.05 11.59
C MET A 89 15.15 29.22 10.99
N GLN A 90 14.21 29.81 11.75
CA GLN A 90 12.88 30.13 11.26
C GLN A 90 12.93 31.14 10.11
N ALA A 91 13.71 32.21 10.24
CA ALA A 91 13.88 33.22 9.20
C ALA A 91 14.53 32.63 7.94
N ASN A 92 15.56 31.78 8.09
CA ASN A 92 16.21 31.09 6.97
C ASN A 92 15.25 30.14 6.25
N LEU A 93 14.42 29.40 6.99
CA LEU A 93 13.41 28.52 6.41
C LEU A 93 12.36 29.31 5.63
N MET A 94 11.88 30.43 6.19
CA MET A 94 10.91 31.31 5.51
C MET A 94 11.52 31.99 4.29
N ALA A 95 12.75 32.51 4.36
CA ALA A 95 13.44 33.12 3.23
C ALA A 95 13.65 32.11 2.09
N THR A 96 14.00 30.86 2.42
CA THR A 96 14.12 29.77 1.43
C THR A 96 12.77 29.48 0.76
N TRP A 97 11.68 29.49 1.52
CA TRP A 97 10.32 29.26 1.03
C TRP A 97 9.76 30.42 0.19
N GLU A 98 10.04 31.66 0.61
CA GLU A 98 9.56 32.86 -0.07
C GLU A 98 10.30 33.15 -1.37
N GLY A 99 11.56 32.71 -1.48
CA GLY A 99 12.37 32.79 -2.70
C GLY A 99 11.87 31.86 -3.83
N GLU A 100 12.76 31.49 -4.76
CA GLU A 100 12.47 30.56 -5.87
C GLU A 100 12.38 29.10 -5.40
N ASP A 101 11.55 28.85 -4.39
CA ASP A 101 11.33 27.50 -3.90
C ASP A 101 10.57 26.69 -4.94
N ALA A 102 11.27 25.72 -5.54
CA ALA A 102 10.68 24.79 -6.50
C ALA A 102 9.43 24.10 -5.95
N MET A 103 9.32 23.88 -4.64
CA MET A 103 8.13 23.29 -4.02
C MET A 103 6.95 24.25 -4.03
N ARG A 104 7.17 25.52 -3.72
CA ARG A 104 6.12 26.54 -3.79
C ARG A 104 5.61 26.68 -5.22
N GLN A 105 6.51 26.74 -6.20
CA GLN A 105 6.16 26.75 -7.62
C GLN A 105 5.35 25.49 -8.00
N CYS A 106 5.77 24.30 -7.53
CA CYS A 106 5.00 23.06 -7.76
C CYS A 106 3.56 23.17 -7.20
N LEU A 107 3.37 23.63 -5.97
CA LEU A 107 2.04 23.83 -5.38
C LEU A 107 1.19 24.84 -6.17
N GLU A 108 1.82 25.88 -6.71
CA GLU A 108 1.14 26.87 -7.54
C GLU A 108 0.73 26.29 -8.90
N THR A 109 1.55 25.44 -9.50
CA THR A 109 1.24 24.76 -10.78
C THR A 109 0.21 23.64 -10.64
N GLU A 110 0.17 22.94 -9.50
CA GLU A 110 -0.72 21.80 -9.26
C GLU A 110 -2.14 22.20 -8.83
N LYS A 111 -2.47 23.50 -8.85
CA LYS A 111 -3.81 24.04 -8.51
C LYS A 111 -4.97 23.41 -9.30
N THR A 112 -4.71 22.70 -10.39
CA THR A 112 -5.70 22.07 -11.26
C THR A 112 -5.90 20.57 -11.03
N GLY A 113 -5.11 19.94 -10.16
CA GLY A 113 -5.20 18.50 -9.88
C GLY A 113 -6.45 18.08 -9.10
N ASN A 114 -6.74 16.77 -9.05
CA ASN A 114 -7.83 16.19 -8.27
C ASN A 114 -7.54 16.26 -6.75
N VAL A 115 -7.63 17.47 -6.21
CA VAL A 115 -7.40 17.81 -4.80
C VAL A 115 -8.48 17.23 -3.89
N LYS A 116 -9.64 16.88 -4.44
CA LYS A 116 -10.79 16.36 -3.69
C LYS A 116 -10.45 15.06 -2.97
N ASP A 117 -9.75 14.14 -3.61
CA ASP A 117 -9.38 12.85 -3.01
C ASP A 117 -8.33 13.04 -1.92
N GLN A 118 -7.39 13.96 -2.13
CA GLN A 118 -6.39 14.29 -1.12
C GLN A 118 -7.02 14.97 0.09
N VAL A 119 -7.85 16.00 -0.09
CA VAL A 119 -8.61 16.63 1.00
C VAL A 119 -9.43 15.58 1.74
N THR A 120 -10.00 14.64 0.99
CA THR A 120 -10.82 13.58 1.55
C THR A 120 -10.04 12.64 2.46
N LEU A 121 -8.91 12.14 1.97
CA LEU A 121 -7.97 11.39 2.79
C LEU A 121 -7.54 12.19 4.03
N TRP A 122 -7.24 13.48 3.87
CA TRP A 122 -6.82 14.34 4.98
C TRP A 122 -7.89 14.46 6.06
N LYS A 123 -9.15 14.70 5.68
CA LYS A 123 -10.28 14.75 6.63
C LYS A 123 -10.39 13.44 7.42
N GLU A 124 -10.37 12.30 6.73
CA GLU A 124 -10.51 10.98 7.35
C GLU A 124 -9.31 10.65 8.26
N PHE A 125 -8.10 10.92 7.78
CA PHE A 125 -6.88 10.69 8.52
C PHE A 125 -6.80 11.54 9.79
N CYS A 126 -7.07 12.85 9.66
CA CYS A 126 -7.05 13.77 10.80
C CYS A 126 -8.12 13.42 11.81
N GLN A 127 -9.32 13.03 11.35
CA GLN A 127 -10.41 12.61 12.22
C GLN A 127 -10.09 11.33 13.01
N PHE A 128 -9.43 10.36 12.38
CA PHE A 128 -9.15 9.05 12.98
C PHE A 128 -7.89 9.05 13.84
N PHE A 129 -6.78 9.57 13.32
CA PHE A 129 -5.48 9.54 14.01
C PHE A 129 -5.15 10.79 14.82
N ARG A 130 -5.93 11.88 14.66
CA ARG A 130 -5.61 13.20 15.24
C ARG A 130 -4.17 13.63 14.91
N ARG A 131 -3.78 13.35 13.66
CA ARG A 131 -2.50 13.68 13.03
C ARG A 131 -2.72 14.04 11.57
N VAL A 132 -1.76 14.69 10.94
CA VAL A 132 -1.82 14.91 9.48
C VAL A 132 -1.21 13.72 8.73
N PRO A 133 -1.65 13.42 7.48
CA PRO A 133 -1.10 12.29 6.73
C PRO A 133 0.42 12.33 6.51
N THR A 134 1.04 13.50 6.46
CA THR A 134 2.50 13.63 6.36
C THR A 134 3.23 13.20 7.63
N ASP A 135 2.54 13.11 8.77
CA ASP A 135 3.10 12.48 9.98
C ASP A 135 3.32 10.98 9.77
N LEU A 136 2.53 10.33 8.90
CA LEU A 136 2.73 8.93 8.50
C LEU A 136 3.81 8.79 7.44
N ILE A 137 3.67 9.53 6.34
CA ILE A 137 4.61 9.53 5.22
C ILE A 137 5.51 10.76 5.36
N GLY A 138 6.46 10.64 6.30
CA GLY A 138 7.37 11.73 6.62
C GLY A 138 8.52 11.30 7.51
N VAL A 139 9.11 12.28 8.17
CA VAL A 139 10.38 12.16 8.89
C VAL A 139 10.31 11.22 10.09
N ASP A 140 9.17 11.21 10.78
CA ASP A 140 8.98 10.51 12.04
C ASP A 140 9.04 8.98 11.86
N TYR A 141 8.49 8.48 10.76
CA TYR A 141 8.54 7.07 10.38
C TYR A 141 9.50 6.77 9.25
N PHE A 142 10.29 7.75 8.82
CA PHE A 142 11.26 7.58 7.74
C PHE A 142 10.62 6.98 6.47
N LEU A 143 9.38 7.40 6.19
CA LEU A 143 8.62 7.01 5.02
C LEU A 143 8.60 8.18 4.04
N ALA A 144 8.54 7.83 2.78
CA ALA A 144 8.68 8.72 1.66
C ALA A 144 7.67 8.37 0.57
N ARG A 145 7.08 9.33 -0.12
CA ARG A 145 6.30 9.06 -1.34
C ARG A 145 7.14 9.28 -2.58
N VAL A 146 7.16 8.28 -3.46
CA VAL A 146 7.73 8.46 -4.81
C VAL A 146 6.70 9.18 -5.70
N PRO A 147 7.06 10.31 -6.32
CA PRO A 147 6.23 10.92 -7.35
C PRO A 147 6.10 9.94 -8.52
N GLU A 148 4.87 9.62 -8.96
CA GLU A 148 4.64 8.71 -10.08
C GLU A 148 5.35 9.20 -11.37
N ALA A 149 5.43 10.52 -11.56
CA ALA A 149 6.13 11.14 -12.68
C ALA A 149 7.66 10.93 -12.65
N ALA A 150 8.26 10.57 -11.51
CA ALA A 150 9.68 10.27 -11.40
C ALA A 150 10.05 8.89 -11.98
N SER A 151 9.07 8.08 -12.37
CA SER A 151 9.23 6.63 -12.52
C SER A 151 10.09 6.18 -13.70
N ARG A 152 10.29 6.96 -14.79
CA ARG A 152 11.16 6.49 -15.90
C ARG A 152 12.05 7.52 -16.62
N ASN A 153 11.62 8.78 -16.80
CA ASN A 153 12.30 9.66 -17.77
C ASN A 153 12.83 11.00 -17.22
N ASN A 154 12.63 11.30 -15.93
CA ASN A 154 13.06 12.58 -15.36
C ASN A 154 14.04 12.38 -14.19
N PRO A 155 15.37 12.33 -14.45
CA PRO A 155 16.37 12.21 -13.39
C PRO A 155 16.35 13.37 -12.38
N GLN A 156 15.85 14.56 -12.75
CA GLN A 156 15.69 15.66 -11.80
C GLN A 156 14.60 15.36 -10.75
N ALA A 157 13.55 14.62 -11.11
CA ALA A 157 12.51 14.22 -10.16
C ALA A 157 13.07 13.25 -9.10
N MET A 158 13.95 12.32 -9.49
CA MET A 158 14.68 11.49 -8.51
C MET A 158 15.61 12.30 -7.62
N LYS A 159 16.30 13.31 -8.16
CA LYS A 159 17.17 14.18 -7.35
C LYS A 159 16.38 14.94 -6.28
N ARG A 160 15.16 15.39 -6.58
CA ARG A 160 14.25 16.02 -5.59
C ARG A 160 13.87 15.05 -4.47
N VAL A 161 13.52 13.79 -4.80
CA VAL A 161 13.25 12.75 -3.80
C VAL A 161 14.49 12.43 -2.95
N ALA A 162 15.67 12.37 -3.56
CA ALA A 162 16.93 12.12 -2.85
C ALA A 162 17.31 13.25 -1.89
N CYS A 163 16.95 14.50 -2.20
CA CYS A 163 17.07 15.63 -1.27
C CYS A 163 15.98 15.65 -0.18
N GLY A 164 15.14 14.62 -0.13
CA GLY A 164 14.01 14.52 0.79
C GLY A 164 12.88 15.52 0.51
N THR A 165 12.94 16.37 -0.52
CA THR A 165 11.89 17.34 -0.81
C THR A 165 10.70 16.68 -1.51
N GLU A 166 9.99 15.86 -0.75
CA GLU A 166 8.75 15.24 -1.20
C GLU A 166 7.66 16.27 -1.39
N THR A 167 6.93 16.16 -2.50
CA THR A 167 5.75 16.96 -2.73
C THR A 167 4.65 16.48 -1.77
N PRO A 168 4.04 17.37 -0.98
CA PRO A 168 2.92 16.97 -0.12
C PRO A 168 1.68 16.67 -0.98
N VAL A 169 1.69 16.99 -2.27
CA VAL A 169 0.61 16.70 -3.21
C VAL A 169 0.67 15.26 -3.65
N TRP A 170 -0.43 14.56 -3.46
CA TRP A 170 -0.57 13.14 -3.69
C TRP A 170 -1.50 12.83 -4.86
N ALA A 171 -1.12 11.86 -5.68
CA ALA A 171 -1.96 11.41 -6.78
C ALA A 171 -3.24 10.79 -6.20
N SER A 172 -4.37 11.02 -6.87
CA SER A 172 -5.68 10.50 -6.48
C SER A 172 -5.66 8.98 -6.24
N THR A 173 -5.00 8.22 -7.11
CA THR A 173 -4.81 6.77 -6.99
C THR A 173 -4.10 6.36 -5.71
N PHE A 174 -3.05 7.10 -5.33
CA PHE A 174 -2.32 6.90 -4.09
C PHE A 174 -3.20 7.24 -2.87
N CYS A 175 -3.91 8.38 -2.93
CA CYS A 175 -4.81 8.80 -1.87
C CYS A 175 -5.91 7.75 -1.63
N GLN A 176 -6.55 7.25 -2.69
CA GLN A 176 -7.58 6.24 -2.59
C GLN A 176 -7.02 4.94 -1.98
N ALA A 177 -5.92 4.42 -2.52
CA ALA A 177 -5.32 3.19 -1.98
C ALA A 177 -4.89 3.33 -0.50
N LEU A 178 -4.46 4.51 -0.07
CA LEU A 178 -4.14 4.76 1.33
C LEU A 178 -5.41 4.81 2.19
N ARG A 179 -6.50 5.44 1.72
CA ARG A 179 -7.80 5.45 2.41
C ARG A 179 -8.34 4.04 2.60
N ASP A 180 -8.22 3.20 1.59
CA ASP A 180 -8.73 1.82 1.61
C ASP A 180 -8.12 1.01 2.76
N ILE A 181 -6.84 1.24 3.08
CA ILE A 181 -6.17 0.56 4.20
C ILE A 181 -6.27 1.32 5.53
N LEU A 182 -6.53 2.64 5.49
CA LEU A 182 -6.38 3.54 6.62
C LEU A 182 -7.22 3.16 7.84
N LEU A 183 -8.44 2.71 7.59
CA LEU A 183 -9.47 2.53 8.60
C LEU A 183 -9.54 1.09 9.11
N HIS A 184 -8.55 0.27 8.77
CA HIS A 184 -8.54 -1.12 9.16
C HIS A 184 -8.35 -1.27 10.69
N PRO A 185 -9.21 -2.04 11.40
CA PRO A 185 -9.18 -2.14 12.86
C PRO A 185 -7.86 -2.66 13.45
N LEU A 186 -7.08 -3.40 12.65
CA LEU A 186 -5.77 -3.95 13.02
C LEU A 186 -4.78 -2.88 13.50
N TRP A 187 -4.98 -1.62 13.16
CA TRP A 187 -4.07 -0.54 13.57
C TRP A 187 -4.28 -0.10 15.02
N GLU A 188 -5.44 -0.40 15.62
CA GLU A 188 -5.79 0.03 16.99
C GLU A 188 -5.56 1.53 17.22
N ASP A 189 -5.94 2.36 16.24
CA ASP A 189 -5.75 3.82 16.24
C ASP A 189 -4.26 4.26 16.32
N SER A 190 -3.31 3.33 16.13
CA SER A 190 -1.87 3.60 16.15
C SER A 190 -1.32 3.81 14.74
N ILE A 191 -1.05 5.07 14.42
CA ILE A 191 -0.35 5.48 13.18
C ILE A 191 1.01 4.77 13.05
N GLY A 192 1.69 4.48 14.16
CA GLY A 192 2.96 3.77 14.16
C GLY A 192 2.84 2.30 13.74
N THR A 193 1.70 1.66 14.01
CA THR A 193 1.43 0.30 13.53
C THR A 193 1.26 0.29 12.00
N LEU A 194 0.49 1.23 11.44
CA LEU A 194 0.34 1.37 9.99
C LEU A 194 1.69 1.69 9.33
N ALA A 195 2.48 2.60 9.91
CA ALA A 195 3.82 2.93 9.44
C ALA A 195 4.74 1.70 9.39
N MET A 196 4.74 0.86 10.42
CA MET A 196 5.49 -0.39 10.46
C MET A 196 5.11 -1.32 9.29
N VAL A 197 3.82 -1.46 8.99
CA VAL A 197 3.36 -2.30 7.86
C VAL A 197 3.80 -1.71 6.52
N LEU A 198 3.73 -0.40 6.35
CA LEU A 198 4.20 0.28 5.14
C LEU A 198 5.71 0.07 4.94
N GLN A 199 6.51 0.26 6.00
CA GLN A 199 7.94 -0.02 5.97
C GLN A 199 8.21 -1.48 5.57
N PHE A 200 7.50 -2.42 6.18
CA PHE A 200 7.62 -3.84 5.86
C PHE A 200 7.35 -4.12 4.39
N ALA A 201 6.25 -3.58 3.83
CA ALA A 201 5.91 -3.75 2.42
C ALA A 201 7.00 -3.17 1.50
N VAL A 202 7.54 -1.99 1.81
CA VAL A 202 8.65 -1.41 1.03
C VAL A 202 9.91 -2.29 1.11
N ILE A 203 10.27 -2.78 2.30
CA ILE A 203 11.43 -3.66 2.51
C ILE A 203 11.30 -4.94 1.70
N VAL A 204 10.13 -5.59 1.73
CA VAL A 204 9.84 -6.79 0.94
C VAL A 204 9.95 -6.47 -0.56
N ARG A 205 9.27 -5.42 -1.04
CA ARG A 205 9.28 -5.02 -2.45
C ARG A 205 10.68 -4.72 -2.97
N THR A 206 11.53 -4.11 -2.15
CA THR A 206 12.86 -3.65 -2.57
C THR A 206 13.97 -4.62 -2.19
N ASN A 207 13.65 -5.72 -1.49
CA ASN A 207 14.62 -6.62 -0.88
C ASN A 207 15.70 -5.84 -0.11
N ASP A 208 15.26 -4.83 0.66
CA ASP A 208 16.14 -3.94 1.41
C ASP A 208 16.80 -4.71 2.55
N LYS A 209 18.14 -4.71 2.59
CA LYS A 209 18.95 -5.40 3.60
C LYS A 209 19.53 -4.46 4.65
N ARG A 210 19.22 -3.16 4.57
CA ARG A 210 19.66 -2.19 5.58
C ARG A 210 19.07 -2.54 6.94
N THR A 211 19.74 -2.08 8.00
CA THR A 211 19.27 -2.30 9.36
C THR A 211 17.95 -1.55 9.55
N TRP A 212 16.88 -2.27 9.86
CA TRP A 212 15.57 -1.69 10.12
C TRP A 212 15.41 -1.40 11.61
N PRO A 213 15.35 -0.12 12.06
CA PRO A 213 15.14 0.24 13.46
C PRO A 213 13.66 0.05 13.85
N LEU A 214 13.17 -1.18 13.73
CA LEU A 214 11.80 -1.55 14.02
C LEU A 214 11.48 -1.33 15.50
N VAL A 215 10.40 -0.59 15.77
CA VAL A 215 9.83 -0.39 17.10
C VAL A 215 8.49 -1.11 17.16
N ASN A 216 8.27 -1.93 18.19
CA ASN A 216 7.00 -2.64 18.34
C ASN A 216 5.89 -1.68 18.78
N LYS A 217 5.05 -1.24 17.84
CA LYS A 217 3.90 -0.35 18.08
C LYS A 217 2.58 -1.10 18.27
N CYS A 218 2.55 -2.39 17.93
CA CYS A 218 1.34 -3.22 18.00
C CYS A 218 1.27 -4.08 19.27
N GLY A 219 2.29 -4.04 20.13
CA GLY A 219 2.33 -4.80 21.39
C GLY A 219 2.36 -6.32 21.24
N THR A 220 2.54 -6.85 20.02
CA THR A 220 2.54 -8.31 19.82
C THR A 220 3.92 -8.90 20.06
N LYS A 221 3.97 -10.05 20.74
CA LYS A 221 5.23 -10.77 21.01
C LYS A 221 5.92 -11.26 19.73
N PHE A 222 5.16 -11.50 18.66
CA PHE A 222 5.71 -11.79 17.35
C PHE A 222 6.64 -10.67 16.85
N VAL A 223 6.20 -9.41 16.96
CA VAL A 223 7.01 -8.28 16.51
C VAL A 223 8.24 -8.09 17.41
N ASP A 224 8.15 -8.33 18.72
CA ASP A 224 9.35 -8.32 19.59
C ASP A 224 10.39 -9.35 19.13
N ARG A 225 9.95 -10.57 18.82
CA ARG A 225 10.85 -11.61 18.31
C ARG A 225 11.40 -11.29 16.93
N LEU A 226 10.62 -10.62 16.08
CA LEU A 226 11.10 -10.13 14.79
C LEU A 226 12.18 -9.06 14.95
N ILE A 227 12.01 -8.13 15.91
CA ILE A 227 13.04 -7.14 16.28
C ILE A 227 14.32 -7.85 16.71
N ASP A 228 14.23 -8.91 17.51
CA ASP A 228 15.39 -9.70 17.92
C ASP A 228 16.09 -10.37 16.73
N GLU A 229 15.35 -10.90 15.75
CA GLU A 229 15.94 -11.44 14.53
C GLU A 229 16.63 -10.36 13.69
N ILE A 230 16.01 -9.19 13.54
CA ILE A 230 16.61 -8.06 12.81
C ILE A 230 17.91 -7.62 13.50
N LYS A 231 17.95 -7.54 14.82
CA LYS A 231 19.16 -7.20 15.59
C LYS A 231 20.27 -8.23 15.43
N LYS A 232 19.93 -9.51 15.27
CA LYS A 232 20.92 -10.57 15.00
C LYS A 232 21.50 -10.42 13.59
N GLU A 233 20.65 -10.20 12.59
CA GLU A 233 21.07 -9.98 11.21
C GLU A 233 21.88 -8.69 11.04
N ALA A 234 21.60 -7.64 11.82
CA ALA A 234 22.33 -6.39 11.77
C ALA A 234 23.83 -6.53 12.11
N ARG A 235 24.22 -7.61 12.81
CA ARG A 235 25.63 -7.94 13.11
C ARG A 235 26.37 -8.60 11.95
N LEU A 236 25.65 -9.01 10.91
CA LEU A 236 26.21 -9.65 9.73
C LEU A 236 26.48 -8.60 8.64
N GLU A 237 27.44 -8.91 7.78
CA GLU A 237 27.72 -8.17 6.56
C GLU A 237 26.45 -8.08 5.67
N PRO A 238 26.17 -6.94 5.02
CA PRO A 238 24.95 -6.74 4.23
C PRO A 238 24.66 -7.85 3.21
N THR A 239 25.70 -8.42 2.59
CA THR A 239 25.59 -9.50 1.61
C THR A 239 25.21 -10.85 2.22
N ALA A 240 25.52 -11.06 3.50
CA ALA A 240 25.20 -12.28 4.24
C ALA A 240 23.81 -12.21 4.92
N ARG A 241 23.18 -11.03 4.93
CA ARG A 241 21.89 -10.84 5.60
C ARG A 241 20.77 -11.59 4.91
N ARG A 242 20.00 -12.32 5.70
CA ARG A 242 18.81 -13.05 5.23
C ARG A 242 17.69 -12.07 4.86
N SER A 243 16.69 -12.55 4.11
CA SER A 243 15.50 -11.73 3.80
C SER A 243 14.63 -11.51 5.02
N ILE A 244 13.89 -10.40 5.03
CA ILE A 244 12.92 -10.11 6.09
C ILE A 244 11.84 -11.21 6.19
N GLU A 245 11.52 -11.86 5.07
CA GLU A 245 10.63 -13.02 5.06
C GLU A 245 11.20 -14.18 5.89
N TYR A 246 12.50 -14.48 5.74
CA TYR A 246 13.16 -15.52 6.52
C TYR A 246 13.14 -15.16 8.01
N MET A 247 13.44 -13.91 8.36
CA MET A 247 13.38 -13.42 9.73
C MET A 247 11.97 -13.56 10.33
N CYS A 248 10.91 -13.26 9.56
CA CYS A 248 9.53 -13.44 9.99
C CYS A 248 9.20 -14.92 10.27
N LYS A 249 9.65 -15.83 9.40
CA LYS A 249 9.50 -17.27 9.61
C LYS A 249 10.21 -17.72 10.89
N ASP A 250 11.43 -17.25 11.15
CA ASP A 250 12.20 -17.57 12.37
C ASP A 250 11.53 -17.04 13.63
N ALA A 251 11.13 -15.77 13.62
CA ALA A 251 10.44 -15.13 14.74
C ALA A 251 9.14 -15.88 15.11
N ASN A 252 8.42 -16.37 14.11
CA ASN A 252 7.22 -17.19 14.33
C ASN A 252 7.55 -18.62 14.82
N ARG A 253 8.58 -19.28 14.24
CA ARG A 253 9.01 -20.63 14.67
C ARG A 253 9.37 -20.67 16.16
N ARG A 254 10.03 -19.63 16.67
CA ARG A 254 10.37 -19.54 18.10
C ARG A 254 9.19 -19.29 19.03
N GLY A 255 8.07 -18.82 18.49
CA GLY A 255 6.85 -18.54 19.27
C GLY A 255 6.04 -19.78 19.65
N GLY A 256 6.37 -20.97 19.12
CA GLY A 256 5.71 -22.24 19.44
C GLY A 256 4.29 -22.38 18.87
N ASP A 257 3.40 -21.44 19.14
CA ASP A 257 1.96 -21.51 18.82
C ASP A 257 1.33 -20.19 18.31
N GLU A 258 2.13 -19.14 18.10
CA GLU A 258 1.64 -17.84 17.58
C GLU A 258 1.27 -17.84 16.08
N LYS A 259 0.96 -18.99 15.49
CA LYS A 259 0.40 -19.10 14.12
C LYS A 259 -0.93 -18.34 13.95
N LYS A 260 -1.52 -17.87 15.06
CA LYS A 260 -2.71 -17.02 15.13
C LYS A 260 -2.40 -15.52 15.18
N CYS A 261 -1.14 -15.10 15.24
CA CYS A 261 -0.79 -13.68 15.23
C CYS A 261 -1.21 -13.06 13.88
N GLN A 262 -2.10 -12.06 13.94
CA GLN A 262 -2.62 -11.38 12.75
C GLN A 262 -1.52 -10.67 11.97
N PHE A 263 -0.54 -10.06 12.66
CA PHE A 263 0.61 -9.41 12.01
C PHE A 263 1.53 -10.39 11.29
N TYR A 264 1.80 -11.57 11.87
CA TYR A 264 2.55 -12.60 11.16
C TYR A 264 1.83 -13.02 9.87
N ARG A 265 0.51 -13.25 9.94
CA ARG A 265 -0.29 -13.62 8.76
C ARG A 265 -0.28 -12.49 7.72
N LEU A 266 -0.47 -11.24 8.13
CA LEU A 266 -0.40 -10.07 7.27
C LEU A 266 0.96 -9.98 6.56
N PHE A 267 2.05 -10.04 7.32
CA PHE A 267 3.41 -9.96 6.78
C PHE A 267 3.70 -11.09 5.79
N MET A 268 3.30 -12.32 6.10
CA MET A 268 3.48 -13.43 5.17
C MET A 268 2.62 -13.31 3.91
N ARG A 269 1.45 -12.66 3.97
CA ARG A 269 0.64 -12.36 2.77
C ARG A 269 1.31 -11.31 1.90
N ILE A 270 1.84 -10.24 2.50
CA ILE A 270 2.63 -9.22 1.81
C ILE A 270 3.85 -9.86 1.12
N CYS A 271 4.61 -10.72 1.81
CA CYS A 271 5.74 -11.44 1.22
C CYS A 271 5.34 -12.26 -0.02
N ARG A 272 4.23 -13.00 0.06
CA ARG A 272 3.74 -13.82 -1.06
C ARG A 272 3.30 -12.98 -2.26
N ALA A 273 2.67 -11.84 -2.02
CA ALA A 273 2.19 -10.94 -3.08
C ALA A 273 3.33 -10.23 -3.82
N GLN A 274 4.49 -10.05 -3.17
CA GLN A 274 5.62 -9.29 -3.71
C GLN A 274 6.86 -10.13 -4.05
N SER A 275 6.73 -11.46 -4.05
CA SER A 275 7.84 -12.39 -4.36
C SER A 275 8.28 -12.25 -5.82
N VAL A 276 9.19 -11.31 -6.09
CA VAL A 276 9.88 -11.13 -7.37
C VAL A 276 11.37 -11.09 -7.08
N ASP A 277 12.17 -11.87 -7.80
CA ASP A 277 13.63 -11.84 -7.70
C ASP A 277 14.15 -10.44 -8.02
N ARG A 278 14.69 -9.76 -7.00
CA ARG A 278 15.19 -8.39 -7.09
C ARG A 278 16.57 -8.27 -6.48
N VAL A 279 17.40 -7.45 -7.13
CA VAL A 279 18.72 -7.09 -6.63
C VAL A 279 18.55 -6.41 -5.27
N PRO A 280 19.18 -6.95 -4.20
CA PRO A 280 19.06 -6.38 -2.87
C PRO A 280 19.64 -4.97 -2.82
N ILE A 281 18.98 -4.08 -2.07
CA ILE A 281 19.57 -2.81 -1.68
C ILE A 281 20.49 -3.09 -0.49
N LEU A 282 21.81 -3.05 -0.72
CA LEU A 282 22.83 -3.44 0.26
C LEU A 282 23.44 -2.27 1.02
N GLU A 283 23.47 -1.07 0.42
CA GLU A 283 24.24 0.07 0.92
C GLU A 283 23.38 1.29 1.22
N GLY A 284 23.90 2.12 2.14
CA GLY A 284 23.29 3.36 2.62
C GLY A 284 22.91 3.26 4.10
N SER A 285 23.18 4.32 4.86
CA SER A 285 22.65 4.42 6.22
C SER A 285 21.12 4.35 6.15
N PHE A 286 20.51 3.81 7.20
CA PHE A 286 19.08 4.02 7.41
C PHE A 286 18.74 5.49 7.40
N LEU A 287 19.67 6.43 7.65
CA LEU A 287 19.35 7.85 7.70
C LEU A 287 19.37 8.54 6.33
N ASP A 288 20.01 7.93 5.33
CA ASP A 288 20.31 8.60 4.07
C ASP A 288 19.14 8.52 3.07
N LYS A 289 18.31 7.47 3.16
CA LYS A 289 17.27 7.23 2.15
C LYS A 289 15.97 6.67 2.73
N PRO A 290 14.90 7.48 2.79
CA PRO A 290 13.60 7.07 3.35
C PRO A 290 12.99 5.90 2.58
N TYR A 291 12.11 5.16 3.24
CA TYR A 291 11.34 4.09 2.62
C TYR A 291 10.30 4.68 1.67
N CYS A 292 10.65 4.68 0.40
CA CYS A 292 9.84 5.15 -0.71
C CYS A 292 8.61 4.26 -0.94
N VAL A 293 7.48 4.60 -0.34
CA VAL A 293 6.15 4.00 -0.50
C VAL A 293 5.59 4.34 -1.88
N LYS A 294 5.04 3.32 -2.55
CA LYS A 294 4.32 3.46 -3.82
C LYS A 294 2.85 3.06 -3.69
N THR A 295 2.06 3.44 -4.68
CA THR A 295 0.65 3.02 -4.80
C THR A 295 0.52 1.49 -4.81
N GLU A 296 1.48 0.76 -5.40
CA GLU A 296 1.46 -0.71 -5.40
C GLU A 296 1.66 -1.32 -4.00
N ASP A 297 2.42 -0.66 -3.12
CA ASP A 297 2.62 -1.14 -1.74
C ASP A 297 1.30 -1.10 -0.97
N LEU A 298 0.55 -0.01 -1.14
CA LEU A 298 -0.76 0.18 -0.50
C LEU A 298 -1.78 -0.85 -0.97
N LYS A 299 -1.83 -1.11 -2.28
CA LYS A 299 -2.70 -2.14 -2.87
C LYS A 299 -2.39 -3.53 -2.35
N VAL A 300 -1.10 -3.91 -2.30
CA VAL A 300 -0.68 -5.19 -1.73
C VAL A 300 -1.10 -5.33 -0.27
N ILE A 301 -1.01 -4.26 0.51
CA ILE A 301 -1.47 -4.27 1.90
C ILE A 301 -2.99 -4.43 1.96
N GLY A 302 -3.75 -3.72 1.12
CA GLY A 302 -5.21 -3.86 1.00
C GLY A 302 -5.61 -5.31 0.70
N ASP A 303 -5.07 -5.89 -0.36
CA ASP A 303 -5.31 -7.29 -0.75
C ASP A 303 -4.96 -8.26 0.38
N ALA A 304 -3.85 -8.00 1.09
CA ALA A 304 -3.41 -8.81 2.20
C ALA A 304 -4.38 -8.73 3.38
N LEU A 305 -4.90 -7.55 3.71
CA LEU A 305 -5.89 -7.32 4.78
C LEU A 305 -7.23 -7.97 4.46
N GLU A 306 -7.73 -7.82 3.23
CA GLU A 306 -8.96 -8.49 2.77
C GLU A 306 -8.85 -10.01 2.92
N SER A 307 -7.69 -10.57 2.61
CA SER A 307 -7.44 -12.00 2.77
C SER A 307 -7.49 -12.47 4.23
N LEU A 308 -7.28 -11.59 5.22
CA LEU A 308 -7.38 -11.92 6.64
C LEU A 308 -8.84 -12.05 7.12
N GLY A 309 -9.75 -11.27 6.53
CA GLY A 309 -11.17 -11.23 6.91
C GLY A 309 -11.87 -12.59 6.78
N SER A 310 -11.36 -13.48 5.93
CA SER A 310 -11.92 -14.81 5.72
C SER A 310 -11.70 -15.82 6.85
N TYR A 311 -10.77 -15.56 7.80
CA TYR A 311 -10.29 -16.63 8.69
C TYR A 311 -10.89 -16.64 10.09
N GLU A 312 -11.09 -15.51 10.78
CA GLU A 312 -11.40 -15.56 12.22
C GLU A 312 -12.29 -14.38 12.68
N LYS A 313 -13.59 -14.67 12.87
CA LYS A 313 -14.65 -13.86 13.49
C LYS A 313 -15.19 -12.68 12.65
N PRO A 314 -16.51 -12.37 12.74
CA PRO A 314 -17.16 -11.20 12.11
C PRO A 314 -16.71 -9.84 12.68
N ALA A 315 -15.59 -9.80 13.42
CA ALA A 315 -15.06 -8.59 14.03
C ALA A 315 -14.33 -7.68 13.03
N MET A 316 -13.90 -8.21 11.88
CA MET A 316 -13.34 -7.40 10.80
C MET A 316 -14.43 -7.14 9.77
N MET A 317 -15.05 -5.97 9.84
CA MET A 317 -15.90 -5.48 8.75
C MET A 317 -15.05 -5.35 7.48
N GLY A 318 -15.66 -5.63 6.33
CA GLY A 318 -15.00 -5.40 5.04
C GLY A 318 -14.58 -3.94 4.90
N LEU A 319 -13.45 -3.70 4.22
CA LEU A 319 -12.89 -2.35 4.01
C LEU A 319 -13.92 -1.41 3.38
N ASP A 320 -14.68 -1.90 2.39
CA ASP A 320 -15.76 -1.14 1.73
C ASP A 320 -16.81 -0.64 2.73
N PHE A 321 -17.20 -1.47 3.69
CA PHE A 321 -18.20 -1.09 4.69
C PHE A 321 -17.66 0.00 5.61
N ILE A 322 -16.40 -0.13 6.04
CA ILE A 322 -15.77 0.87 6.90
C ILE A 322 -15.66 2.19 6.14
N HIS A 323 -15.21 2.15 4.88
CA HIS A 323 -15.12 3.30 4.00
C HIS A 323 -16.48 3.99 3.80
N ASP A 324 -17.54 3.22 3.58
CA ASP A 324 -18.91 3.74 3.47
C ASP A 324 -19.36 4.46 4.75
N VAL A 325 -19.14 3.84 5.91
CA VAL A 325 -19.53 4.40 7.20
C VAL A 325 -18.74 5.68 7.49
N THR A 326 -17.44 5.69 7.22
CA THR A 326 -16.63 6.91 7.42
C THR A 326 -17.01 7.99 6.43
N THR A 327 -17.25 7.64 5.17
CA THR A 327 -17.68 8.61 4.16
C THR A 327 -19.02 9.23 4.55
N PHE A 328 -19.99 8.43 5.00
CA PHE A 328 -21.29 8.91 5.46
C PHE A 328 -21.21 9.72 6.77
N SER A 329 -20.23 9.38 7.62
CA SER A 329 -19.99 10.10 8.88
C SER A 329 -19.32 11.46 8.67
N ARG A 330 -18.88 11.80 7.47
CA ARG A 330 -18.14 13.04 7.25
C ARG A 330 -19.11 14.22 7.21
N ASN A 331 -18.86 15.15 8.12
CA ASN A 331 -19.39 16.49 7.99
C ASN A 331 -18.60 17.21 6.88
N GLU A 332 -19.27 17.74 5.87
CA GLU A 332 -18.63 18.55 4.83
C GLU A 332 -17.89 19.76 5.43
N ALA A 333 -18.36 20.26 6.58
CA ALA A 333 -17.73 21.34 7.34
C ALA A 333 -16.47 20.92 8.12
N ALA A 334 -16.13 19.63 8.19
CA ALA A 334 -14.92 19.18 8.87
C ALA A 334 -13.66 19.70 8.13
N PRO A 335 -12.64 20.19 8.86
CA PRO A 335 -11.43 20.70 8.24
C PRO A 335 -10.55 19.57 7.66
N PRO A 336 -9.76 19.85 6.61
CA PRO A 336 -9.61 21.15 5.94
C PRO A 336 -10.69 21.42 4.89
N ALA A 337 -11.03 22.71 4.71
CA ALA A 337 -11.88 23.14 3.59
C ALA A 337 -11.15 22.96 2.25
N VAL A 338 -11.85 22.45 1.23
CA VAL A 338 -11.24 22.13 -0.08
C VAL A 338 -10.57 23.36 -0.71
N ALA A 339 -11.24 24.51 -0.67
CA ALA A 339 -10.74 25.75 -1.26
C ALA A 339 -9.47 26.30 -0.58
N ALA A 340 -9.35 26.11 0.74
CA ALA A 340 -8.21 26.57 1.54
C ALA A 340 -7.05 25.56 1.56
N PHE A 341 -7.27 24.33 1.10
CA PHE A 341 -6.32 23.24 1.29
C PHE A 341 -4.96 23.49 0.62
N ILE A 342 -4.94 23.78 -0.67
CA ILE A 342 -3.68 24.06 -1.37
C ILE A 342 -3.03 25.37 -0.90
N PRO A 343 -3.72 26.52 -0.89
CA PRO A 343 -3.06 27.80 -0.60
C PRO A 343 -2.64 27.95 0.87
N ASP A 344 -3.36 27.35 1.82
CA ASP A 344 -3.15 27.63 3.25
C ASP A 344 -2.58 26.44 4.02
N VAL A 345 -3.05 25.22 3.72
CA VAL A 345 -2.68 24.02 4.49
C VAL A 345 -1.35 23.45 4.00
N LEU A 346 -1.21 23.19 2.70
CA LEU A 346 -0.01 22.53 2.16
C LEU A 346 1.30 23.32 2.43
N PRO A 347 1.37 24.65 2.28
CA PRO A 347 2.56 25.42 2.65
C PRO A 347 2.99 25.22 4.11
N LYS A 348 2.03 25.30 5.05
CA LYS A 348 2.30 25.08 6.48
C LYS A 348 2.85 23.68 6.73
N VAL A 349 2.32 22.68 6.04
CA VAL A 349 2.75 21.28 6.14
C VAL A 349 4.17 21.09 5.61
N VAL A 350 4.51 21.69 4.46
CA VAL A 350 5.87 21.61 3.90
C VAL A 350 6.88 22.25 4.84
N LEU A 351 6.59 23.46 5.32
CA LEU A 351 7.43 24.16 6.28
C LEU A 351 7.59 23.32 7.56
N ARG A 352 6.50 22.69 8.02
CA ARG A 352 6.50 21.80 9.18
C ARG A 352 7.42 20.60 9.01
N GLU A 353 7.31 19.88 7.90
CA GLU A 353 8.17 18.72 7.64
C GLU A 353 9.64 19.12 7.45
N ARG A 354 9.92 20.27 6.82
CA ARG A 354 11.30 20.78 6.70
C ARG A 354 11.92 21.11 8.04
N ARG A 355 11.19 21.79 8.92
CA ARG A 355 11.63 22.06 10.30
C ARG A 355 11.91 20.76 11.05
N LYS A 356 11.00 19.77 10.98
CA LYS A 356 11.21 18.45 11.58
C LYS A 356 12.51 17.78 11.08
N ARG A 357 12.81 17.86 9.78
CA ARG A 357 14.06 17.32 9.22
C ARG A 357 15.28 18.02 9.79
N GLN A 358 15.28 19.34 9.82
CA GLN A 358 16.40 20.12 10.36
C GLN A 358 16.63 19.83 11.85
N LEU A 359 15.55 19.78 12.65
CA LEU A 359 15.64 19.38 14.06
C LEU A 359 16.17 17.96 14.22
N LYS A 360 15.72 17.01 13.39
CA LYS A 360 16.23 15.64 13.43
C LYS A 360 17.72 15.59 13.12
N LEU A 361 18.18 16.33 12.12
CA LEU A 361 19.61 16.46 11.79
C LEU A 361 20.44 17.06 12.93
N LEU A 362 19.88 18.01 13.69
CA LEU A 362 20.54 18.60 14.86
C LEU A 362 20.54 17.65 16.07
N SER A 363 19.50 16.84 16.23
CA SER A 363 19.35 15.90 17.35
C SER A 363 20.19 14.63 17.20
N MET A 364 20.64 14.34 15.98
CA MET A 364 21.48 13.20 15.73
C MET A 364 22.82 13.40 16.44
N PRO A 365 23.26 12.43 17.28
CA PRO A 365 24.58 12.51 17.86
C PRO A 365 25.56 12.66 16.70
N ALA A 366 26.43 13.68 16.77
CA ALA A 366 27.54 13.75 15.85
C ALA A 366 28.30 12.44 16.04
N ASP A 367 28.19 11.51 15.09
CA ASP A 367 28.88 10.23 15.13
C ASP A 367 30.38 10.54 15.18
N GLU A 368 30.94 10.63 16.39
CA GLU A 368 32.34 11.00 16.62
C GLU A 368 33.27 9.99 15.94
N ASP A 369 32.79 8.76 15.75
CA ASP A 369 33.52 7.68 15.09
C ASP A 369 33.75 7.92 13.59
N ASN A 370 32.95 8.76 12.92
CA ASN A 370 33.17 9.07 11.50
C ASN A 370 34.17 10.22 11.28
N ARG A 371 34.56 10.94 12.34
CA ARG A 371 35.67 11.92 12.26
C ARG A 371 37.04 11.26 12.22
N SER A 372 37.19 10.04 12.76
CA SER A 372 38.47 9.32 12.78
C SER A 372 38.92 8.79 11.41
N LEU A 373 38.02 8.71 10.43
CA LEU A 373 38.35 8.28 9.06
C LEU A 373 38.50 9.45 8.07
N GLN A 374 38.14 10.68 8.47
CA GLN A 374 38.31 11.89 7.65
C GLN A 374 39.51 12.76 8.06
N SER A 375 40.29 12.38 9.07
CA SER A 375 41.66 12.89 9.23
C SER A 375 42.58 12.28 8.17
N SER A 376 42.30 12.63 6.90
CA SER A 376 43.29 12.56 5.83
C SER A 376 44.47 13.42 6.27
N PRO A 377 45.72 12.93 6.19
CA PRO A 377 46.87 13.72 6.59
C PRO A 377 46.84 15.03 5.81
N GLU A 378 46.92 16.12 6.58
CA GLU A 378 47.09 17.49 6.11
C GLU A 378 48.09 17.51 4.94
N PRO A 379 47.76 18.14 3.79
CA PRO A 379 48.67 18.18 2.66
C PRO A 379 49.93 18.90 3.10
N GLU A 380 51.01 18.13 3.23
CA GLU A 380 52.34 18.59 3.56
C GLU A 380 52.68 19.78 2.66
N GLN A 381 52.73 20.96 3.29
CA GLN A 381 53.03 22.22 2.64
C GLN A 381 54.36 22.10 1.89
N ALA A 382 54.27 22.24 0.57
CA ALA A 382 55.30 22.69 -0.36
C ALA A 382 56.72 22.83 0.23
N ARG A 383 57.48 21.74 0.26
CA ARG A 383 58.94 21.83 0.22
C ARG A 383 59.37 22.09 -1.22
N GLN A 384 60.09 23.21 -1.37
CA GLN A 384 60.68 23.74 -2.60
C GLN A 384 61.52 22.70 -3.37
N PRO A 385 61.65 22.87 -4.71
CA PRO A 385 62.51 22.03 -5.53
C PRO A 385 63.98 22.35 -5.27
N GLN A 386 64.74 21.40 -4.72
CA GLN A 386 66.20 21.43 -4.76
C GLN A 386 66.72 20.62 -5.96
N ALA A 387 67.76 21.19 -6.56
CA ALA A 387 68.41 20.85 -7.83
C ALA A 387 69.07 19.44 -7.86
N PRO A 388 69.47 18.94 -9.04
CA PRO A 388 69.87 17.56 -9.24
C PRO A 388 71.32 17.36 -8.76
N GLY A 389 71.52 16.37 -7.89
CA GLY A 389 72.83 15.97 -7.39
C GLY A 389 72.96 14.47 -7.39
N ASP A 390 73.90 13.98 -8.18
CA ASP A 390 74.41 12.62 -8.25
C ASP A 390 74.49 11.91 -6.89
N ARG A 391 73.95 10.68 -6.79
CA ARG A 391 74.66 9.56 -6.14
C ARG A 391 73.95 8.20 -6.26
N ARG A 392 74.71 7.29 -6.89
CA ARG A 392 75.00 5.90 -6.48
C ARG A 392 73.81 4.94 -6.26
N GLN A 393 73.67 4.09 -7.28
CA GLN A 393 73.45 2.65 -7.19
C GLN A 393 73.69 2.06 -5.78
N GLN A 394 72.62 1.61 -5.14
CA GLN A 394 72.67 0.56 -4.13
C GLN A 394 71.88 -0.64 -4.64
N ALA A 395 72.56 -1.78 -4.62
CA ALA A 395 72.09 -3.07 -5.04
C ALA A 395 70.89 -3.52 -4.19
N VAL A 396 69.84 -3.97 -4.87
CA VAL A 396 68.70 -4.68 -4.27
C VAL A 396 69.11 -6.14 -4.14
N GLU A 397 69.15 -6.64 -2.89
CA GLU A 397 69.27 -8.06 -2.59
C GLU A 397 68.00 -8.83 -2.99
N PRO A 398 68.11 -10.08 -3.47
CA PRO A 398 66.97 -10.92 -3.81
C PRO A 398 66.37 -11.57 -2.55
N VAL A 399 65.10 -11.30 -2.29
CA VAL A 399 64.31 -11.98 -1.25
C VAL A 399 63.94 -13.40 -1.72
N PRO A 400 64.15 -14.45 -0.90
CA PRO A 400 63.78 -15.82 -1.24
C PRO A 400 62.26 -16.03 -1.14
N GLY A 401 61.70 -16.73 -2.13
CA GLY A 401 60.26 -16.94 -2.28
C GLY A 401 59.64 -17.90 -1.26
N PRO A 402 58.31 -17.81 -1.04
CA PRO A 402 57.56 -18.86 -0.39
C PRO A 402 57.13 -19.92 -1.42
N SER A 403 57.66 -21.12 -1.19
CA SER A 403 57.27 -22.39 -1.78
C SER A 403 55.84 -22.77 -1.41
N GLY A 404 55.09 -23.34 -2.37
CA GLY A 404 54.02 -24.30 -2.10
C GLY A 404 52.57 -23.77 -2.10
N ALA A 405 52.04 -23.41 -3.27
CA ALA A 405 50.60 -23.41 -3.50
C ALA A 405 50.19 -24.78 -4.09
N PRO A 406 49.27 -25.54 -3.48
CA PRO A 406 48.79 -26.81 -4.03
C PRO A 406 47.96 -26.55 -5.28
N ALA A 407 48.22 -27.34 -6.33
CA ALA A 407 47.49 -27.29 -7.58
C ALA A 407 45.98 -27.53 -7.34
N PRO A 408 45.08 -26.75 -7.96
CA PRO A 408 43.64 -26.96 -7.83
C PRO A 408 43.25 -28.32 -8.42
N GLU A 409 42.59 -29.15 -7.63
CA GLU A 409 42.14 -30.46 -8.09
C GLU A 409 41.11 -30.31 -9.23
N PRO A 410 41.21 -31.10 -10.31
CA PRO A 410 40.40 -30.94 -11.52
C PRO A 410 38.92 -31.36 -11.39
N ASN A 411 38.42 -31.59 -10.17
CA ASN A 411 37.10 -32.21 -9.96
C ASN A 411 35.94 -31.19 -9.90
N ASP A 412 36.20 -29.95 -9.49
CA ASP A 412 35.14 -28.95 -9.26
C ASP A 412 34.55 -28.40 -10.56
N ASN A 413 35.36 -28.34 -11.64
CA ASN A 413 34.89 -27.88 -12.95
C ASN A 413 33.92 -28.87 -13.62
N VAL A 414 34.02 -30.16 -13.30
CA VAL A 414 33.10 -31.19 -13.84
C VAL A 414 31.74 -31.09 -13.17
N GLN A 415 31.70 -30.83 -11.87
CA GLN A 415 30.45 -30.64 -11.13
C GLN A 415 29.74 -29.34 -11.55
N LEU A 416 30.50 -28.26 -11.77
CA LEU A 416 29.94 -26.99 -12.24
C LEU A 416 29.31 -27.12 -13.64
N LEU A 417 29.99 -27.82 -14.56
CA LEU A 417 29.45 -28.05 -15.91
C LEU A 417 28.21 -28.95 -15.89
N GLN A 418 28.11 -29.89 -14.95
CA GLN A 418 26.92 -30.72 -14.81
C GLN A 418 25.74 -29.91 -14.28
N LEU A 419 25.95 -29.06 -13.27
CA LEU A 419 24.93 -28.16 -12.74
C LEU A 419 24.39 -27.20 -13.80
N VAL A 420 25.26 -26.64 -14.65
CA VAL A 420 24.84 -25.75 -15.75
C VAL A 420 23.98 -26.49 -16.78
N ARG A 421 24.26 -27.77 -17.07
CA ARG A 421 23.40 -28.57 -17.96
C ARG A 421 22.03 -28.84 -17.36
N ASP A 422 21.97 -29.12 -16.07
CA ASP A 422 20.71 -29.44 -15.40
C ASP A 422 19.82 -28.20 -15.26
N ILE A 423 20.39 -27.03 -14.95
CA ILE A 423 19.67 -25.74 -14.99
C ILE A 423 19.11 -25.46 -16.39
N LYS A 424 19.88 -25.73 -17.44
CA LYS A 424 19.42 -25.52 -18.82
C LYS A 424 18.24 -26.42 -19.18
N ARG A 425 18.25 -27.69 -18.74
CA ARG A 425 17.13 -28.63 -18.96
C ARG A 425 15.85 -28.17 -18.25
N GLU A 426 15.94 -27.71 -17.01
CA GLU A 426 14.77 -27.18 -16.31
C GLU A 426 14.22 -25.91 -16.98
N LEU A 427 15.10 -25.02 -17.45
CA LEU A 427 14.69 -23.83 -18.17
C LEU A 427 13.94 -24.16 -19.47
N ASP A 428 14.40 -25.17 -20.22
CA ASP A 428 13.73 -25.61 -21.44
C ASP A 428 12.38 -26.29 -21.14
N ALA A 429 12.29 -27.08 -20.06
CA ALA A 429 11.03 -27.68 -19.61
C ALA A 429 9.99 -26.62 -19.15
N MET A 430 10.45 -25.56 -18.49
CA MET A 430 9.60 -24.43 -18.11
C MET A 430 9.05 -23.70 -19.34
N LYS A 431 9.87 -23.46 -20.36
CA LYS A 431 9.42 -22.83 -21.62
C LYS A 431 8.35 -23.67 -22.33
N GLU A 432 8.52 -24.99 -22.35
CA GLU A 432 7.52 -25.91 -22.92
C GLU A 432 6.21 -25.87 -22.12
N SER A 433 6.29 -25.80 -20.79
CA SER A 433 5.10 -25.66 -19.93
C SER A 433 4.37 -24.33 -20.15
N GLN A 434 5.11 -23.24 -20.40
CA GLN A 434 4.55 -21.94 -20.71
C GLN A 434 3.81 -21.97 -22.06
N GLY A 435 4.39 -22.61 -23.09
CA GLY A 435 3.72 -22.79 -24.38
C GLY A 435 2.38 -23.53 -24.24
N ARG A 436 2.32 -24.58 -23.43
CA ARG A 436 1.07 -25.31 -23.14
C ARG A 436 0.02 -24.46 -22.42
N ILE A 437 0.44 -23.53 -21.57
CA ILE A 437 -0.47 -22.59 -20.89
C ILE A 437 -1.03 -21.58 -21.90
N GLU A 438 -0.19 -21.05 -22.78
CA GLU A 438 -0.60 -20.10 -23.82
C GLU A 438 -1.59 -20.76 -24.80
N GLU A 439 -1.33 -22.00 -25.24
CA GLU A 439 -2.27 -22.79 -26.05
C GLU A 439 -3.61 -23.01 -25.34
N SER A 440 -3.58 -23.32 -24.04
CA SER A 440 -4.80 -23.51 -23.24
C SER A 440 -5.61 -22.21 -23.11
N GLN A 441 -4.95 -21.06 -23.01
CA GLN A 441 -5.63 -19.76 -22.97
C GLN A 441 -6.33 -19.42 -24.29
N VAL A 442 -5.68 -19.72 -25.42
CA VAL A 442 -6.28 -19.54 -26.76
C VAL A 442 -7.51 -20.43 -26.90
N GLN A 443 -7.45 -21.69 -26.46
CA GLN A 443 -8.60 -22.60 -26.50
C GLN A 443 -9.76 -22.10 -25.61
N ILE A 444 -9.48 -21.64 -24.38
CA ILE A 444 -10.51 -21.09 -23.49
C ILE A 444 -11.17 -19.86 -24.12
N SER A 445 -10.40 -18.98 -24.75
CA SER A 445 -10.93 -17.80 -25.44
C SER A 445 -11.86 -18.19 -26.60
N ALA A 446 -11.47 -19.19 -27.39
CA ALA A 446 -12.29 -19.73 -28.47
C ALA A 446 -13.60 -20.35 -27.94
N ASP A 447 -13.53 -21.15 -26.87
CA ASP A 447 -14.70 -21.79 -26.25
C ASP A 447 -15.68 -20.74 -25.69
N VAL A 448 -15.17 -19.67 -25.07
CA VAL A 448 -16.00 -18.55 -24.59
C VAL A 448 -16.66 -17.81 -25.75
N GLY A 449 -15.92 -17.56 -26.84
CA GLY A 449 -16.46 -16.94 -28.05
C GLY A 449 -17.62 -17.75 -28.65
N GLN A 450 -17.45 -19.07 -28.75
CA GLN A 450 -18.50 -19.97 -29.24
C GLN A 450 -19.73 -19.98 -28.31
N ALA A 451 -19.52 -20.04 -27.00
CA ALA A 451 -20.61 -20.01 -26.02
C ALA A 451 -21.44 -18.71 -26.09
N LEU A 452 -20.79 -17.57 -26.36
CA LEU A 452 -21.48 -16.29 -26.56
C LEU A 452 -22.30 -16.26 -27.85
N GLN A 453 -21.78 -16.83 -28.94
CA GLN A 453 -22.54 -16.95 -30.20
C GLN A 453 -23.76 -17.86 -30.05
N ASP A 454 -23.60 -19.01 -29.37
CA ASP A 454 -24.70 -19.92 -29.08
C ASP A 454 -25.78 -19.28 -28.20
N LEU A 455 -25.36 -18.43 -27.24
CA LEU A 455 -26.29 -17.67 -26.40
C LEU A 455 -27.03 -16.61 -27.22
N ALA A 456 -26.34 -15.89 -28.11
CA ALA A 456 -26.95 -14.92 -29.00
C ALA A 456 -27.96 -15.56 -29.96
N ALA A 457 -27.68 -16.76 -30.47
CA ALA A 457 -28.60 -17.52 -31.31
C ALA A 457 -29.84 -18.05 -30.57
N LYS A 458 -29.76 -18.21 -29.24
CA LYS A 458 -30.87 -18.69 -28.39
C LYS A 458 -31.77 -17.56 -27.87
N LEU A 459 -31.36 -16.30 -28.01
CA LEU A 459 -32.23 -15.17 -27.69
C LEU A 459 -33.29 -15.07 -28.80
N PRO A 460 -34.60 -15.26 -28.50
CA PRO A 460 -35.64 -15.15 -29.50
C PRO A 460 -35.64 -13.72 -30.07
N ALA A 461 -35.72 -13.61 -31.39
CA ALA A 461 -35.87 -12.34 -32.11
C ALA A 461 -37.21 -11.69 -31.75
N ALA A 462 -37.27 -11.05 -30.60
CA ALA A 462 -38.46 -10.41 -30.06
C ALA A 462 -38.57 -8.96 -30.55
N ASN A 463 -38.49 -8.73 -31.87
CA ASN A 463 -38.58 -7.36 -32.43
C ASN A 463 -39.59 -7.16 -33.57
N ASP A 464 -40.46 -8.12 -33.86
CA ASP A 464 -41.44 -8.01 -34.97
C ASP A 464 -42.90 -7.76 -34.54
N GLN A 465 -43.15 -7.22 -33.33
CA GLN A 465 -44.54 -7.07 -32.86
C GLN A 465 -44.93 -5.69 -32.28
N PHE A 466 -44.32 -4.62 -32.80
CA PHE A 466 -44.86 -3.26 -32.65
C PHE A 466 -45.04 -2.58 -34.01
N GLY A 467 -45.89 -3.19 -34.85
CA GLY A 467 -46.51 -2.54 -36.01
C GLY A 467 -47.85 -1.93 -35.62
N GLY A 468 -47.83 -0.72 -35.05
CA GLY A 468 -49.03 0.08 -34.78
C GLY A 468 -48.84 1.46 -35.41
N GLY A 469 -49.57 1.71 -36.48
CA GLY A 469 -49.42 2.89 -37.34
C GLY A 469 -49.64 4.21 -36.62
N TYR A 470 -48.72 5.14 -36.89
CA TYR A 470 -48.97 6.56 -36.83
C TYR A 470 -48.64 7.12 -38.21
N ASP A 471 -49.69 7.43 -38.97
CA ASP A 471 -49.61 8.32 -40.11
C ASP A 471 -49.47 9.75 -39.55
N GLY A 472 -48.42 10.46 -39.96
CA GLY A 472 -48.16 11.82 -39.55
C GLY A 472 -46.97 12.38 -40.30
N ASP A 473 -47.30 13.14 -41.34
CA ASP A 473 -46.42 13.80 -42.30
C ASP A 473 -45.36 14.73 -41.67
N ASP A 474 -44.38 15.05 -42.52
CA ASP A 474 -43.42 16.15 -42.42
C ASP A 474 -42.31 16.04 -41.36
N PHE A 475 -41.09 15.74 -41.80
CA PHE A 475 -40.01 16.73 -41.91
C PHE A 475 -38.75 16.06 -42.46
N ALA A 476 -38.27 16.63 -43.57
CA ALA A 476 -37.02 16.29 -44.21
C ALA A 476 -35.82 16.92 -43.49
N ASN A 477 -34.65 16.34 -43.79
CA ASN A 477 -33.30 16.92 -43.83
C ASN A 477 -32.31 16.56 -42.68
N ASP A 478 -31.30 15.81 -43.15
CA ASP A 478 -29.87 16.11 -43.07
C ASP A 478 -29.13 16.04 -41.74
N PHE A 479 -28.41 14.93 -41.57
CA PHE A 479 -27.14 14.87 -40.84
C PHE A 479 -26.05 14.30 -41.76
N PRO A 480 -24.94 15.02 -42.01
CA PRO A 480 -23.80 14.47 -42.73
C PRO A 480 -22.76 13.83 -41.78
N SER A 481 -22.15 12.75 -42.26
CA SER A 481 -21.00 12.06 -41.67
C SER A 481 -19.76 12.96 -41.56
N PRO A 482 -18.87 12.77 -40.56
CA PRO A 482 -17.63 13.53 -40.46
C PRO A 482 -16.53 12.92 -41.34
N GLY A 483 -16.06 13.70 -42.32
CA GLY A 483 -14.81 13.48 -43.04
C GLY A 483 -13.64 14.18 -42.34
N ASN A 484 -12.53 13.46 -42.21
CA ASN A 484 -11.21 13.97 -41.87
C ASN A 484 -10.76 15.02 -42.89
N ASP A 485 -10.13 16.11 -42.42
CA ASP A 485 -9.10 16.79 -43.21
C ASP A 485 -8.02 17.45 -42.34
N LEU A 486 -6.79 17.26 -42.79
CA LEU A 486 -5.51 17.80 -42.32
C LEU A 486 -5.16 19.07 -43.10
N ALA A 487 -4.88 20.18 -42.42
CA ALA A 487 -3.97 21.27 -42.82
C ALA A 487 -3.99 22.30 -41.67
N GLY A 488 -2.90 22.71 -41.04
CA GLY A 488 -1.80 23.49 -41.63
C GLY A 488 -1.93 24.96 -41.20
N PRO A 489 -0.94 25.59 -40.53
CA PRO A 489 -1.15 26.79 -39.72
C PRO A 489 -0.96 28.11 -40.49
N GLY A 490 -1.72 29.13 -40.12
CA GLY A 490 -1.56 30.51 -40.58
C GLY A 490 -1.55 31.48 -39.40
N ASN A 491 -0.40 32.15 -39.23
CA ASN A 491 -0.24 33.37 -38.42
C ASN A 491 -1.10 34.51 -39.00
N ASP A 492 -1.56 35.41 -38.13
CA ASP A 492 -1.59 36.89 -38.27
C ASP A 492 -2.20 37.45 -36.96
N LEU A 493 -1.40 37.99 -36.03
CA LEU A 493 -0.93 39.38 -35.92
C LEU A 493 -2.01 40.49 -36.01
N ALA A 494 -2.28 41.04 -34.82
CA ALA A 494 -2.34 42.46 -34.48
C ALA A 494 -3.47 43.35 -35.03
N GLY A 495 -4.14 44.05 -34.09
CA GLY A 495 -4.87 45.29 -34.39
C GLY A 495 -5.90 45.67 -33.33
N PRO A 496 -5.62 46.66 -32.45
CA PRO A 496 -6.52 47.11 -31.40
C PRO A 496 -7.45 48.24 -31.89
N GLY A 497 -8.62 48.40 -31.25
CA GLY A 497 -9.56 49.48 -31.61
C GLY A 497 -10.60 49.77 -30.53
N ASN A 498 -10.23 50.73 -29.67
CA ASN A 498 -11.02 51.71 -28.92
C ASN A 498 -12.54 51.54 -28.69
N ASP A 499 -12.86 51.57 -27.40
CA ASP A 499 -13.87 52.37 -26.69
C ASP A 499 -14.81 53.27 -27.53
N LEU A 500 -16.11 53.06 -27.35
CA LEU A 500 -17.10 54.14 -27.35
C LEU A 500 -18.14 53.92 -26.25
N ALA A 501 -18.22 54.92 -25.37
CA ALA A 501 -19.24 55.09 -24.35
C ALA A 501 -20.63 55.38 -24.96
N GLY A 502 -21.67 54.93 -24.28
CA GLY A 502 -23.06 55.32 -24.53
C GLY A 502 -23.96 54.90 -23.38
N PRO A 503 -24.79 55.80 -22.79
CA PRO A 503 -25.29 55.66 -21.43
C PRO A 503 -26.74 55.17 -21.33
N GLY A 504 -27.06 54.58 -20.17
CA GLY A 504 -28.31 54.77 -19.43
C GLY A 504 -29.61 54.16 -19.97
N ASN A 505 -30.19 53.23 -19.21
CA ASN A 505 -31.61 53.33 -18.83
C ASN A 505 -31.99 52.46 -17.62
N SER A 506 -32.96 53.01 -16.88
CA SER A 506 -33.55 52.67 -15.58
C SER A 506 -34.16 51.27 -15.43
N PRO A 507 -34.47 50.86 -14.17
CA PRO A 507 -34.93 49.52 -13.83
C PRO A 507 -36.47 49.40 -13.85
N GLU A 508 -36.97 48.25 -14.31
CA GLU A 508 -38.35 47.80 -14.07
C GLU A 508 -38.38 46.29 -13.73
N PRO A 509 -39.43 45.81 -13.05
CA PRO A 509 -39.34 44.77 -12.04
C PRO A 509 -39.44 43.34 -12.58
N GLY A 510 -38.71 42.43 -11.91
CA GLY A 510 -38.65 41.01 -12.23
C GLY A 510 -39.97 40.28 -12.03
N ASN A 511 -40.38 39.61 -13.11
CA ASN A 511 -41.48 38.66 -13.17
C ASN A 511 -41.02 37.30 -12.63
N ASN A 512 -41.80 36.71 -11.73
CA ASN A 512 -41.64 35.35 -11.21
C ASN A 512 -41.85 34.33 -12.34
N ILE A 513 -40.82 33.54 -12.66
CA ILE A 513 -40.97 32.29 -13.43
C ILE A 513 -40.55 31.13 -12.53
N SER A 514 -41.55 30.33 -12.19
CA SER A 514 -41.47 29.01 -11.57
C SER A 514 -40.60 28.08 -12.41
N MET A 515 -39.51 27.55 -11.85
CA MET A 515 -38.81 26.40 -12.43
C MET A 515 -39.67 25.15 -12.23
N GLY A 516 -40.11 24.56 -13.36
CA GLY A 516 -40.65 23.21 -13.43
C GLY A 516 -39.53 22.19 -13.30
N ASP A 517 -39.83 21.19 -12.48
CA ASP A 517 -39.10 19.95 -12.26
C ASP A 517 -39.08 19.14 -13.56
N HIS A 518 -37.91 18.99 -14.19
CA HIS A 518 -37.70 18.08 -15.32
C HIS A 518 -37.01 16.82 -14.82
N GLY A 519 -37.83 15.79 -14.58
CA GLY A 519 -37.39 14.42 -14.34
C GLY A 519 -36.65 13.85 -15.55
N ASN A 520 -35.49 13.26 -15.28
CA ASN A 520 -34.74 12.43 -16.23
C ASN A 520 -35.37 11.03 -16.28
N ASP A 521 -36.22 10.79 -17.27
CA ASP A 521 -36.58 9.44 -17.71
C ASP A 521 -35.51 8.94 -18.69
N ALA A 522 -34.48 8.28 -18.15
CA ALA A 522 -33.51 7.52 -18.93
C ALA A 522 -33.86 6.03 -18.88
N ASP A 523 -34.39 5.54 -20.00
CA ASP A 523 -34.37 4.17 -20.52
C ASP A 523 -34.27 3.00 -19.52
N GLY A 524 -35.46 2.52 -19.13
CA GLY A 524 -35.64 1.32 -18.34
C GLY A 524 -35.35 0.04 -19.12
N LEU A 525 -34.16 -0.52 -18.91
CA LEU A 525 -34.05 -1.98 -18.78
C LEU A 525 -34.85 -2.38 -17.54
N ASN A 526 -35.92 -3.14 -17.72
CA ASN A 526 -36.78 -3.59 -16.64
C ASN A 526 -35.91 -4.26 -15.56
N ALA A 527 -35.98 -3.81 -14.31
CA ALA A 527 -35.23 -4.36 -13.18
C ALA A 527 -35.32 -5.90 -13.09
N HIS A 528 -36.39 -6.49 -13.61
CA HIS A 528 -36.56 -7.92 -13.78
C HIS A 528 -35.55 -8.57 -14.73
N GLN A 529 -35.24 -7.94 -15.87
CA GLN A 529 -34.26 -8.42 -16.85
C GLN A 529 -32.84 -8.35 -16.28
N THR A 530 -32.49 -7.26 -15.59
CA THR A 530 -31.19 -7.13 -14.91
C THR A 530 -31.02 -8.20 -13.82
N MET A 531 -32.07 -8.49 -13.06
CA MET A 531 -32.07 -9.56 -12.05
C MET A 531 -31.92 -10.95 -12.69
N GLN A 532 -32.57 -11.22 -13.83
CA GLN A 532 -32.44 -12.48 -14.54
C GLN A 532 -31.02 -12.70 -15.10
N VAL A 533 -30.39 -11.67 -15.66
CA VAL A 533 -29.00 -11.74 -16.14
C VAL A 533 -28.03 -12.00 -14.98
N HIS A 534 -28.22 -11.32 -13.86
CA HIS A 534 -27.39 -11.52 -12.67
C HIS A 534 -27.52 -12.95 -12.11
N GLN A 535 -28.75 -13.48 -12.07
CA GLN A 535 -29.01 -14.85 -11.63
C GLN A 535 -28.42 -15.90 -12.58
N ALA A 536 -28.50 -15.67 -13.90
CA ALA A 536 -27.91 -16.56 -14.91
C ALA A 536 -26.37 -16.58 -14.82
N MET A 537 -25.72 -15.43 -14.61
CA MET A 537 -24.27 -15.37 -14.38
C MET A 537 -23.86 -16.11 -13.10
N LYS A 538 -24.63 -15.98 -12.03
CA LYS A 538 -24.38 -16.67 -10.76
C LYS A 538 -24.44 -18.20 -10.93
N GLU A 539 -25.47 -18.71 -11.61
CA GLU A 539 -25.61 -20.15 -11.86
C GLU A 539 -24.52 -20.69 -12.80
N PHE A 540 -24.10 -19.90 -13.80
CA PHE A 540 -22.99 -20.27 -14.67
C PHE A 540 -21.67 -20.41 -13.91
N VAL A 541 -21.33 -19.45 -13.04
CA VAL A 541 -20.11 -19.49 -12.22
C VAL A 541 -20.14 -20.67 -11.25
N LEU A 542 -21.28 -20.93 -10.60
CA LEU A 542 -21.44 -22.06 -9.69
C LEU A 542 -21.32 -23.40 -10.43
N THR A 543 -21.84 -23.50 -11.64
CA THR A 543 -21.73 -24.71 -12.46
C THR A 543 -20.28 -24.98 -12.86
N ARG A 544 -19.54 -23.95 -13.31
CA ARG A 544 -18.11 -24.08 -13.62
C ARG A 544 -17.25 -24.41 -12.40
N ALA A 545 -17.56 -23.84 -11.24
CA ALA A 545 -16.88 -24.19 -9.99
C ALA A 545 -17.09 -25.66 -9.62
N ARG A 546 -18.32 -26.19 -9.79
CA ARG A 546 -18.63 -27.62 -9.55
C ARG A 546 -17.95 -28.54 -10.57
N GLU A 547 -17.90 -28.15 -11.84
CA GLU A 547 -17.16 -28.90 -12.88
C GLU A 547 -15.67 -28.94 -12.59
N TRP A 548 -15.08 -27.81 -12.21
CA TRP A 548 -13.68 -27.71 -11.81
C TRP A 548 -13.37 -28.55 -10.57
N GLN A 549 -14.29 -28.59 -9.61
CA GLN A 549 -14.18 -29.41 -8.41
C GLN A 549 -14.31 -30.91 -8.71
N LYS A 550 -15.18 -31.31 -9.66
CA LYS A 550 -15.29 -32.69 -10.16
C LYS A 550 -14.04 -33.12 -10.93
N ALA A 551 -13.47 -32.24 -11.77
CA ALA A 551 -12.28 -32.52 -12.56
C ALA A 551 -11.02 -32.76 -11.70
N ARG A 552 -10.99 -32.26 -10.46
CA ARG A 552 -9.85 -32.45 -9.56
C ARG A 552 -9.83 -33.78 -8.80
N GLY A 553 -10.91 -34.56 -8.83
CA GLY A 553 -11.01 -35.85 -8.13
C GLY A 553 -10.80 -35.76 -6.60
N PRO A 554 -11.19 -36.79 -5.84
CA PRO A 554 -10.93 -36.82 -4.40
C PRO A 554 -9.44 -37.07 -4.15
N ARG A 555 -8.69 -36.03 -3.75
CA ARG A 555 -7.31 -36.16 -3.28
C ARG A 555 -7.26 -36.96 -1.98
N ARG A 556 -7.19 -38.29 -2.09
CA ARG A 556 -6.56 -39.14 -1.07
C ARG A 556 -5.04 -39.08 -1.27
N HIS A 557 -4.34 -38.81 -0.17
CA HIS A 557 -2.90 -39.00 0.05
C HIS A 557 -1.90 -38.26 -0.84
N ILE A 558 -1.49 -37.06 -0.38
CA ILE A 558 -0.08 -36.64 -0.43
C ILE A 558 0.27 -36.20 1.00
N ARG A 559 0.53 -37.19 1.85
CA ARG A 559 1.11 -37.00 3.19
C ARG A 559 2.51 -37.63 3.29
N GLU A 560 3.05 -38.09 2.17
CA GLU A 560 4.42 -38.57 2.05
C GLU A 560 4.97 -37.95 0.77
N TRP A 561 5.81 -36.94 0.95
CA TRP A 561 6.83 -36.39 0.05
C TRP A 561 7.19 -35.01 0.63
N ILE A 562 7.95 -35.07 1.72
CA ILE A 562 9.04 -34.19 2.18
C ILE A 562 9.50 -34.88 3.47
N TYR A 563 10.39 -35.84 3.28
CA TYR A 563 11.52 -36.03 4.19
C TYR A 563 12.63 -35.09 3.69
#